data_AF-A0A1X1HPZ2-F1
#
_entry.id   AF-A0A1X1HPZ2-F1
#
_cell.length_a   1.000
_cell.length_b   1.000
_cell.length_c   1.000
_cell.angle_alpha   90.00
_cell.angle_beta   90.00
_cell.angle_gamma   90.00
#
_symmetry.space_group_name_H-M   'P 1'
#
loop_
_entity.id
_entity.type
_entity.pdbx_description
1 polymer ?
#
loop_
_entity_poly.entity_id
_entity_poly.type
_entity_poly.pdbx_seq_one_letter_code
_entity_poly.pdbx_strand_id
1 'polypeptide(L)'
;MNKFNRNLKCLKPSNSKEDLYHEFHNSDWFKKYMLQNYHRGSLKEASKIDKATIYCGNALDVLHVLKNDSISAIVTSPPYYNAKEYSNWPNIYYFLYDIYNIALELFRTLKDGSSMLFNIFDYFDNERIIAQSAMGNKRMILGAYMLDIFEKIGFRIDGNIIWDKGEIQGNRNFNQGILGPYYQSPLNCWEHIFILSKKNF
;
A
#
# COMPACT_ATOMS: atom_id res chain seq x y z
N MET A 1 -3.50 -45.60 3.89
CA MET A 1 -3.85 -45.73 5.31
C MET A 1 -5.11 -44.91 5.57
N ASN A 2 -6.25 -45.59 5.64
CA ASN A 2 -7.59 -45.02 5.83
C ASN A 2 -7.83 -44.79 7.32
N LYS A 3 -7.67 -43.56 7.84
CA LYS A 3 -7.87 -43.30 9.28
C LYS A 3 -9.12 -42.49 9.63
N PHE A 4 -9.94 -42.04 8.67
CA PHE A 4 -11.08 -41.16 8.98
C PHE A 4 -12.38 -41.36 8.17
N ASN A 5 -12.55 -42.43 7.39
CA ASN A 5 -13.82 -42.71 6.66
C ASN A 5 -14.37 -41.52 5.83
N ARG A 6 -13.48 -40.61 5.38
CA ARG A 6 -13.84 -39.51 4.49
C ARG A 6 -13.48 -39.92 3.07
N ASN A 7 -14.47 -39.92 2.17
CA ASN A 7 -14.25 -40.04 0.72
C ASN A 7 -13.59 -38.75 0.19
N LEU A 8 -12.32 -38.56 0.49
CA LEU A 8 -11.53 -37.45 -0.04
C LEU A 8 -11.10 -37.81 -1.46
N LYS A 9 -11.83 -37.33 -2.46
CA LYS A 9 -11.31 -37.24 -3.82
C LYS A 9 -10.29 -36.12 -3.86
N CYS A 10 -9.01 -36.47 -3.97
CA CYS A 10 -7.99 -35.51 -4.37
C CYS A 10 -8.27 -35.13 -5.82
N LEU A 11 -8.95 -34.00 -6.05
CA LEU A 11 -9.06 -33.42 -7.37
C LEU A 11 -7.65 -33.06 -7.80
N LYS A 12 -7.13 -33.71 -8.84
CA LYS A 12 -5.90 -33.23 -9.48
C LYS A 12 -6.24 -31.84 -10.04
N PRO A 13 -5.47 -30.79 -9.70
CA PRO A 13 -5.64 -29.49 -10.34
C PRO A 13 -5.66 -29.71 -11.85
N SER A 14 -6.60 -29.08 -12.56
CA SER A 14 -6.56 -29.08 -14.02
C SER A 14 -5.17 -28.61 -14.45
N ASN A 15 -4.60 -29.25 -15.47
CA ASN A 15 -3.26 -28.93 -15.97
C ASN A 15 -3.13 -27.51 -16.57
N SER A 16 -4.13 -26.63 -16.40
CA SER A 16 -4.06 -25.20 -16.70
C SER A 16 -3.48 -24.43 -15.50
N LYS A 17 -2.24 -24.74 -15.11
CA LYS A 17 -1.50 -23.91 -14.12
C LYS A 17 -1.25 -22.48 -14.64
N GLU A 18 -1.37 -22.26 -15.95
CA GLU A 18 -1.02 -21.01 -16.62
C GLU A 18 -2.10 -19.91 -16.58
N ASP A 19 -3.29 -20.10 -16.01
CA ASP A 19 -4.29 -19.01 -16.03
C ASP A 19 -4.81 -18.52 -14.67
N LEU A 20 -4.50 -19.14 -13.52
CA LEU A 20 -5.01 -18.60 -12.25
C LEU A 20 -4.33 -17.29 -11.84
N TYR A 21 -3.01 -17.22 -11.99
CA TYR A 21 -2.24 -16.00 -11.70
C TYR A 21 -2.63 -14.89 -12.67
N HIS A 22 -2.70 -15.23 -13.96
CA HIS A 22 -3.07 -14.30 -15.01
C HIS A 22 -4.53 -13.82 -14.87
N GLU A 23 -5.48 -14.71 -14.64
CA GLU A 23 -6.88 -14.38 -14.34
C GLU A 23 -7.00 -13.49 -13.10
N PHE A 24 -6.28 -13.80 -12.01
CA PHE A 24 -6.29 -12.98 -10.80
C PHE A 24 -5.82 -11.55 -11.09
N HIS A 25 -4.66 -11.38 -11.72
CA HIS A 25 -4.11 -10.05 -12.03
C HIS A 25 -4.91 -9.27 -13.08
N ASN A 26 -5.75 -9.94 -13.86
CA ASN A 26 -6.69 -9.33 -14.81
C ASN A 26 -8.13 -9.23 -14.30
N SER A 27 -8.37 -9.66 -13.06
CA SER A 27 -9.71 -9.63 -12.45
C SER A 27 -10.21 -8.20 -12.24
N ASP A 28 -11.53 -8.05 -12.15
CA ASP A 28 -12.17 -6.76 -11.95
C ASP A 28 -11.82 -6.12 -10.60
N TRP A 29 -11.23 -6.89 -9.68
CA TRP A 29 -10.76 -6.37 -8.40
C TRP A 29 -9.71 -5.25 -8.60
N PHE A 30 -8.72 -5.48 -9.48
CA PHE A 30 -7.66 -4.51 -9.78
C PHE A 30 -8.17 -3.32 -10.60
N LYS A 31 -9.10 -3.57 -11.54
CA LYS A 31 -9.67 -2.53 -12.42
C LYS A 31 -10.47 -1.47 -11.67
N LYS A 32 -10.96 -1.76 -10.46
CA LYS A 32 -11.76 -0.83 -9.65
C LYS A 32 -11.00 0.40 -9.17
N TYR A 33 -9.69 0.30 -9.01
CA TYR A 33 -8.87 1.40 -8.50
C TYR A 33 -7.78 1.86 -9.48
N MET A 34 -7.42 1.04 -10.47
CA MET A 34 -6.46 1.39 -11.52
C MET A 34 -7.07 2.29 -12.61
N LEU A 35 -7.77 3.34 -12.19
CA LEU A 35 -8.39 4.31 -13.06
C LEU A 35 -7.58 5.60 -12.98
N GLN A 36 -7.07 6.06 -14.12
CA GLN A 36 -6.31 7.30 -14.16
C GLN A 36 -7.23 8.50 -13.95
N ASN A 37 -6.85 9.37 -13.03
CA ASN A 37 -7.46 10.66 -12.81
C ASN A 37 -6.86 11.66 -13.82
N TYR A 38 -7.70 12.21 -14.68
CA TYR A 38 -7.32 13.22 -15.69
C TYR A 38 -7.48 14.66 -15.19
N HIS A 39 -7.76 14.84 -13.89
CA HIS A 39 -7.81 16.17 -13.28
C HIS A 39 -6.49 16.91 -13.49
N ARG A 40 -6.57 18.21 -13.79
CA ARG A 40 -5.40 19.09 -13.82
C ARG A 40 -5.27 19.74 -12.46
N GLY A 41 -4.21 19.41 -11.75
CA GLY A 41 -3.91 19.99 -10.45
C GLY A 41 -3.79 21.53 -10.52
N SER A 42 -4.02 22.16 -9.37
CA SER A 42 -3.80 23.59 -9.19
C SER A 42 -2.90 23.81 -7.99
N LEU A 43 -1.91 24.70 -8.14
CA LEU A 43 -1.15 25.19 -7.01
C LEU A 43 -1.92 26.33 -6.36
N LYS A 44 -2.17 26.21 -5.07
CA LYS A 44 -2.73 27.31 -4.28
C LYS A 44 -1.61 28.12 -3.63
N GLU A 45 -0.75 27.47 -2.85
CA GLU A 45 0.24 28.16 -2.04
C GLU A 45 1.54 27.36 -1.90
N ALA A 46 2.66 28.09 -1.91
CA ALA A 46 3.99 27.55 -1.65
C ALA A 46 4.76 28.51 -0.73
N SER A 47 5.41 27.95 0.30
CA SER A 47 6.29 28.69 1.21
C SER A 47 7.73 28.26 1.01
N LYS A 48 8.68 29.20 1.14
CA LYS A 48 10.12 28.89 1.07
C LYS A 48 10.74 28.98 2.44
N ILE A 49 11.57 27.99 2.79
CA ILE A 49 12.39 27.96 4.01
C ILE A 49 13.79 27.54 3.58
N ASP A 50 14.77 28.44 3.66
CA ASP A 50 16.13 28.24 3.15
C ASP A 50 16.15 27.69 1.71
N LYS A 51 16.62 26.46 1.53
CA LYS A 51 16.69 25.75 0.25
C LYS A 51 15.45 24.89 -0.03
N ALA A 52 14.53 24.78 0.93
CA ALA A 52 13.31 24.00 0.81
C ALA A 52 12.13 24.84 0.34
N THR A 53 11.26 24.23 -0.46
CA THR A 53 9.95 24.76 -0.82
C THR A 53 8.89 23.79 -0.30
N ILE A 54 7.93 24.32 0.43
CA ILE A 54 6.82 23.58 1.03
C ILE A 54 5.56 23.95 0.26
N TYR A 55 4.89 22.95 -0.29
CA TYR A 55 3.62 23.10 -0.98
C TYR A 55 2.50 22.65 -0.05
N CYS A 56 1.55 23.53 0.23
CA CYS A 56 0.40 23.20 1.07
C CYS A 56 -0.81 22.93 0.18
N GLY A 57 -1.28 21.67 0.15
CA GLY A 57 -2.42 21.29 -0.68
C GLY A 57 -2.59 19.77 -0.80
N ASN A 58 -3.51 19.36 -1.68
CA ASN A 58 -3.67 17.97 -2.05
C ASN A 58 -2.40 17.50 -2.78
N ALA A 59 -1.84 16.36 -2.37
CA ALA A 59 -0.59 15.85 -2.92
C ALA A 59 -0.68 15.58 -4.43
N LEU A 60 -1.80 15.05 -4.92
CA LEU A 60 -2.00 14.79 -6.34
C LEU A 60 -2.01 16.09 -7.15
N ASP A 61 -2.71 17.12 -6.67
CA ASP A 61 -2.78 18.43 -7.33
C ASP A 61 -1.40 19.11 -7.41
N VAL A 62 -0.63 19.02 -6.32
CA VAL A 62 0.74 19.55 -6.27
C VAL A 62 1.65 18.76 -7.22
N LEU A 63 1.56 17.43 -7.26
CA LEU A 63 2.41 16.64 -8.14
C LEU A 63 2.11 16.93 -9.61
N HIS A 64 0.84 17.13 -10.00
CA HIS A 64 0.43 17.44 -11.38
C HIS A 64 1.11 18.66 -11.98
N VAL A 65 1.45 19.67 -11.18
CA VAL A 65 2.12 20.89 -11.66
C VAL A 65 3.64 20.76 -11.74
N LEU A 66 4.22 19.72 -11.13
CA LEU A 66 5.65 19.48 -11.18
C LEU A 66 6.04 18.93 -12.55
N LYS A 67 7.23 19.32 -13.03
CA LYS A 67 7.74 18.86 -14.31
C LYS A 67 8.06 17.37 -14.28
N ASN A 68 7.91 16.70 -15.42
CA ASN A 68 8.45 15.35 -15.61
C ASN A 68 9.95 15.35 -15.26
N ASP A 69 10.45 14.22 -14.74
CA ASP A 69 11.89 13.99 -14.52
C ASP A 69 12.58 15.13 -13.75
N SER A 70 11.91 15.69 -12.75
CA SER A 70 12.40 16.83 -11.98
C SER A 70 12.92 16.44 -10.60
N ILE A 71 12.52 15.28 -10.08
CA ILE A 71 12.84 14.80 -8.73
C ILE A 71 13.93 13.72 -8.82
N SER A 72 15.01 13.87 -8.04
CA SER A 72 16.13 12.91 -8.00
C SER A 72 16.01 11.84 -6.91
N ALA A 73 15.11 12.01 -5.96
CA ALA A 73 14.83 11.03 -4.91
C ALA A 73 13.49 11.35 -4.24
N ILE A 74 12.75 10.30 -3.84
CA ILE A 74 11.51 10.43 -3.07
C ILE A 74 11.66 9.65 -1.76
N VAL A 75 11.25 10.24 -0.65
CA VAL A 75 11.12 9.54 0.63
C VAL A 75 9.73 9.86 1.17
N THR A 76 8.92 8.83 1.42
CA THR A 76 7.53 9.05 1.83
C THR A 76 6.99 7.91 2.68
N SER A 77 5.94 8.23 3.42
CA SER A 77 5.05 7.29 4.10
C SER A 77 3.63 7.79 3.83
N PRO A 78 2.76 7.03 3.13
CA PRO A 78 1.41 7.51 2.83
C PRO A 78 0.60 7.65 4.13
N PRO A 79 -0.49 8.43 4.11
CA PRO A 79 -1.53 8.26 5.12
C PRO A 79 -2.09 6.83 4.98
N TYR A 80 -1.98 6.03 6.03
CA TYR A 80 -2.47 4.64 5.97
C TYR A 80 -4.00 4.61 6.02
N TYR A 81 -4.60 3.69 5.27
CA TYR A 81 -6.06 3.53 5.10
C TYR A 81 -6.86 3.60 6.41
N ASN A 82 -7.46 4.74 6.76
CA ASN A 82 -8.24 4.87 8.00
C ASN A 82 -7.45 4.68 9.31
N ALA A 83 -6.11 4.74 9.27
CA ALA A 83 -5.28 4.57 10.47
C ALA A 83 -5.22 5.80 11.38
N LYS A 84 -5.59 6.97 10.86
CA LYS A 84 -5.54 8.27 11.55
C LYS A 84 -6.84 9.04 11.32
N GLU A 85 -7.15 9.95 12.24
CA GLU A 85 -8.39 10.76 12.19
C GLU A 85 -8.49 11.62 10.92
N TYR A 86 -7.35 12.04 10.37
CA TYR A 86 -7.29 12.87 9.16
C TYR A 86 -7.33 12.06 7.85
N SER A 87 -7.37 10.73 7.91
CA SER A 87 -7.28 9.86 6.74
C SER A 87 -8.52 8.97 6.68
N ASN A 88 -9.52 9.33 5.86
CA ASN A 88 -10.79 8.61 5.83
C ASN A 88 -11.23 8.28 4.41
N TRP A 89 -11.42 6.99 4.14
CA TRP A 89 -11.96 6.46 2.89
C TRP A 89 -13.16 5.55 3.17
N PRO A 90 -14.20 5.57 2.30
CA PRO A 90 -15.37 4.70 2.45
C PRO A 90 -15.03 3.22 2.44
N ASN A 91 -14.10 2.81 1.59
CA ASN A 91 -13.59 1.44 1.48
C ASN A 91 -12.17 1.44 0.88
N ILE A 92 -11.54 0.28 0.86
CA ILE A 92 -10.16 0.13 0.39
C ILE A 92 -9.96 0.52 -1.09
N TYR A 93 -10.96 0.39 -1.96
CA TYR A 93 -10.81 0.76 -3.37
C TYR A 93 -10.59 2.26 -3.56
N TYR A 94 -11.27 3.11 -2.78
CA TYR A 94 -11.06 4.55 -2.83
C TYR A 94 -9.65 4.94 -2.38
N PHE A 95 -9.14 4.28 -1.35
CA PHE A 95 -7.76 4.48 -0.91
C PHE A 95 -6.74 4.04 -1.98
N LEU A 96 -6.92 2.85 -2.54
CA LEU A 96 -6.04 2.35 -3.60
C LEU A 96 -6.13 3.20 -4.86
N TYR A 97 -7.28 3.80 -5.15
CA TYR A 97 -7.45 4.73 -6.28
C TYR A 97 -6.62 6.00 -6.10
N ASP A 98 -6.65 6.59 -4.90
CA ASP A 98 -5.84 7.78 -4.59
C ASP A 98 -4.35 7.45 -4.63
N ILE A 99 -3.94 6.34 -4.02
CA ILE A 99 -2.55 5.87 -4.05
C ILE A 99 -2.08 5.60 -5.47
N TYR A 100 -2.88 4.92 -6.30
CA TYR A 100 -2.54 4.63 -7.69
C TYR A 100 -2.27 5.92 -8.48
N ASN A 101 -3.13 6.93 -8.35
CA ASN A 101 -2.98 8.20 -9.04
C ASN A 101 -1.79 9.02 -8.53
N ILE A 102 -1.56 9.04 -7.22
CA ILE A 102 -0.35 9.65 -6.65
C ILE A 102 0.90 8.91 -7.17
N ALA A 103 0.90 7.59 -7.18
CA ALA A 103 2.02 6.78 -7.64
C ALA A 103 2.35 7.01 -9.12
N LEU A 104 1.34 7.22 -9.98
CA LEU A 104 1.56 7.60 -11.39
C LEU A 104 2.34 8.91 -11.48
N GLU A 105 1.97 9.91 -10.68
CA GLU A 105 2.64 11.21 -10.69
C GLU A 105 4.03 11.16 -10.02
N LEU A 106 4.21 10.34 -8.98
CA LEU A 106 5.53 10.06 -8.41
C LEU A 106 6.45 9.45 -9.49
N PHE A 107 5.96 8.48 -10.28
CA PHE A 107 6.73 7.89 -11.38
C PHE A 107 7.06 8.91 -12.48
N ARG A 108 6.08 9.74 -12.87
CA ARG A 108 6.25 10.79 -13.90
C ARG A 108 7.31 11.82 -13.50
N THR A 109 7.29 12.25 -12.25
CA THR A 109 8.15 13.33 -11.74
C THR A 109 9.54 12.85 -11.33
N LEU A 110 9.69 11.60 -10.94
CA LEU A 110 10.97 10.98 -10.63
C LEU A 110 11.82 10.85 -11.90
N LYS A 111 13.11 11.21 -11.81
CA LYS A 111 14.09 11.04 -12.89
C LYS A 111 14.42 9.57 -13.11
N ASP A 112 14.79 9.24 -14.34
CA ASP A 112 15.30 7.93 -14.68
C ASP A 112 16.50 7.54 -13.79
N GLY A 113 16.50 6.29 -13.31
CA GLY A 113 17.53 5.74 -12.43
C GLY A 113 17.47 6.24 -10.98
N SER A 114 16.55 7.16 -10.67
CA SER A 114 16.37 7.66 -9.31
C SER A 114 15.54 6.71 -8.45
N SER A 115 15.70 6.84 -7.13
CA SER A 115 15.10 5.94 -6.14
C SER A 115 13.97 6.60 -5.36
N MET A 116 13.03 5.76 -4.92
CA MET A 116 11.98 6.08 -3.96
C MET A 116 12.08 5.13 -2.76
N LEU A 117 12.06 5.70 -1.56
CA LEU A 117 11.90 4.97 -0.31
C LEU A 117 10.46 5.14 0.18
N PHE A 118 9.73 4.04 0.29
CA PHE A 118 8.31 4.04 0.64
C PHE A 118 8.07 3.24 1.92
N ASN A 119 7.74 3.93 3.01
CA ASN A 119 7.48 3.32 4.30
C ASN A 119 6.00 2.89 4.44
N ILE A 120 5.73 1.63 4.76
CA ILE A 120 4.37 1.08 4.91
C ILE A 120 4.30 0.01 5.99
N PHE A 121 3.12 -0.13 6.59
CA PHE A 121 2.84 -1.11 7.62
C PHE A 121 1.46 -1.74 7.47
N ASP A 122 1.40 -3.05 7.72
CA ASP A 122 0.17 -3.83 7.74
C ASP A 122 -0.43 -3.88 9.15
N TYR A 123 -1.62 -3.31 9.34
CA TYR A 123 -2.36 -3.31 10.61
C TYR A 123 -3.75 -3.94 10.44
N PHE A 124 -4.48 -4.03 11.55
CA PHE A 124 -5.84 -4.56 11.56
C PHE A 124 -6.84 -3.46 11.24
N ASP A 125 -7.65 -3.68 10.21
CA ASP A 125 -8.78 -2.83 9.83
C ASP A 125 -9.77 -3.64 8.99
N ASN A 126 -10.81 -3.00 8.48
CA ASN A 126 -11.79 -3.56 7.58
C ASN A 126 -11.74 -2.86 6.22
N GLU A 127 -11.57 -3.65 5.16
CA GLU A 127 -11.61 -3.19 3.76
C GLU A 127 -12.93 -2.52 3.37
N ARG A 128 -14.02 -2.82 4.09
CA ARG A 128 -15.40 -2.35 3.86
C ARG A 128 -15.91 -2.68 2.44
N ILE A 129 -15.51 -3.82 1.90
CA ILE A 129 -16.00 -4.33 0.61
C ILE A 129 -17.18 -5.29 0.79
N ILE A 130 -17.02 -6.28 1.68
CA ILE A 130 -18.02 -7.36 1.88
C ILE A 130 -18.73 -7.16 3.21
N ALA A 131 -17.98 -7.07 4.31
CA ALA A 131 -18.50 -6.82 5.64
C ALA A 131 -18.16 -5.40 6.07
N GLN A 132 -19.12 -4.69 6.67
CA GLN A 132 -18.90 -3.31 7.15
C GLN A 132 -18.77 -3.23 8.69
N SER A 133 -19.15 -4.29 9.40
CA SER A 133 -19.04 -4.37 10.85
C SER A 133 -17.63 -4.76 11.30
N ALA A 134 -17.34 -4.64 12.59
CA ALA A 134 -16.07 -5.05 13.19
C ALA A 134 -15.74 -6.54 12.99
N MET A 135 -16.72 -7.39 12.67
CA MET A 135 -16.49 -8.81 12.34
C MET A 135 -15.71 -9.00 11.03
N GLY A 136 -15.68 -7.99 10.16
CA GLY A 136 -14.87 -7.99 8.95
C GLY A 136 -13.42 -7.56 9.17
N ASN A 137 -13.03 -7.21 10.39
CA ASN A 137 -11.67 -6.77 10.68
C ASN A 137 -10.67 -7.90 10.44
N LYS A 138 -9.60 -7.58 9.71
CA LYS A 138 -8.51 -8.51 9.40
C LYS A 138 -7.20 -7.74 9.27
N ARG A 139 -6.08 -8.47 9.17
CA ARG A 139 -4.81 -7.85 8.81
C ARG A 139 -4.91 -7.37 7.35
N MET A 140 -4.81 -6.07 7.16
CA MET A 140 -4.72 -5.45 5.85
C MET A 140 -3.35 -5.78 5.24
N ILE A 141 -3.32 -6.10 3.95
CA ILE A 141 -2.09 -6.39 3.19
C ILE A 141 -1.65 -5.15 2.40
N LEU A 142 -1.58 -4.00 3.07
CA LEU A 142 -1.29 -2.73 2.41
C LEU A 142 0.05 -2.79 1.67
N GLY A 143 1.09 -3.35 2.29
CA GLY A 143 2.39 -3.53 1.65
C GLY A 143 2.31 -4.25 0.30
N ALA A 144 1.55 -5.35 0.24
CA ALA A 144 1.35 -6.10 -1.01
C ALA A 144 0.62 -5.28 -2.07
N TYR A 145 -0.41 -4.52 -1.69
CA TYR A 145 -1.09 -3.62 -2.63
C TYR A 145 -0.20 -2.52 -3.18
N MET A 146 0.67 -1.95 -2.34
CA MET A 146 1.62 -0.92 -2.79
C MET A 146 2.61 -1.50 -3.81
N LEU A 147 3.18 -2.67 -3.54
CA LEU A 147 4.13 -3.32 -4.46
C LEU A 147 3.48 -3.63 -5.82
N ASP A 148 2.26 -4.19 -5.82
CA ASP A 148 1.52 -4.48 -7.06
C ASP A 148 1.24 -3.20 -7.86
N ILE A 149 0.81 -2.12 -7.20
CA ILE A 149 0.61 -0.80 -7.83
C ILE A 149 1.91 -0.29 -8.45
N PHE A 150 3.02 -0.32 -7.71
CA PHE A 150 4.30 0.21 -8.18
C PHE A 150 4.85 -0.58 -9.36
N GLU A 151 4.79 -1.92 -9.32
CA GLU A 151 5.21 -2.76 -10.45
C GLU A 151 4.37 -2.50 -11.69
N LYS A 152 3.04 -2.42 -11.56
CA LYS A 152 2.13 -2.16 -12.69
C LYS A 152 2.35 -0.80 -13.34
N ILE A 153 2.75 0.20 -12.56
CA ILE A 153 3.11 1.54 -13.07
C ILE A 153 4.47 1.54 -13.79
N GLY A 154 5.38 0.65 -13.40
CA GLY A 154 6.70 0.49 -14.03
C GLY A 154 7.89 0.76 -13.13
N PHE A 155 7.68 0.95 -11.81
CA PHE A 155 8.79 0.93 -10.86
C PHE A 155 9.44 -0.45 -10.81
N ARG A 156 10.75 -0.49 -10.59
CA ARG A 156 11.47 -1.72 -10.22
C ARG A 156 11.55 -1.81 -8.71
N ILE A 157 11.20 -2.97 -8.15
CA ILE A 157 11.41 -3.26 -6.72
C ILE A 157 12.85 -3.69 -6.51
N ASP A 158 13.64 -2.84 -5.85
CA ASP A 158 15.07 -3.07 -5.60
C ASP A 158 15.33 -3.80 -4.29
N GLY A 159 14.43 -3.64 -3.31
CA GLY A 159 14.59 -4.26 -2.01
C GLY A 159 13.58 -3.79 -0.98
N ASN A 160 13.78 -4.25 0.24
CA ASN A 160 12.93 -3.97 1.39
C ASN A 160 13.82 -3.88 2.65
N ILE A 161 13.86 -2.71 3.26
CA ILE A 161 14.51 -2.51 4.56
C ILE A 161 13.46 -2.80 5.63
N ILE A 162 13.82 -3.67 6.58
CA ILE A 162 13.02 -3.89 7.78
C ILE A 162 13.44 -2.85 8.81
N TRP A 163 12.59 -1.85 9.03
CA TRP A 163 12.81 -0.87 10.08
C TRP A 163 12.26 -1.40 11.40
N ASP A 164 13.14 -1.98 12.21
CA ASP A 164 12.81 -2.32 13.59
C ASP A 164 12.70 -1.04 14.43
N LYS A 165 11.51 -0.78 14.96
CA LYS A 165 11.22 0.36 15.83
C LYS A 165 11.51 0.06 17.30
N GLY A 166 11.89 -1.16 17.65
CA GLY A 166 12.21 -1.62 19.01
C GLY A 166 10.99 -1.77 19.92
N GLU A 167 9.88 -1.09 19.63
CA GLU A 167 8.64 -1.16 20.38
C GLU A 167 7.40 -1.12 19.47
N ILE A 168 6.31 -1.67 19.98
CA ILE A 168 5.04 -1.67 19.26
C ILE A 168 4.42 -0.28 19.33
N GLN A 169 4.04 0.24 18.17
CA GLN A 169 3.54 1.61 18.05
C GLN A 169 2.04 1.71 18.40
N GLY A 170 1.70 2.71 19.22
CA GLY A 170 0.33 3.02 19.64
C GLY A 170 -0.22 2.08 20.73
N ASN A 171 -1.53 2.11 20.96
CA ASN A 171 -2.18 1.35 22.05
C ASN A 171 -2.38 -0.14 21.75
N ARG A 172 -1.65 -0.72 20.78
CA ARG A 172 -1.83 -2.11 20.35
C ARG A 172 -1.42 -3.13 21.42
N ASN A 173 -0.57 -2.69 22.36
CA ASN A 173 -0.10 -3.49 23.50
C ASN A 173 -1.09 -3.54 24.66
N PHE A 174 -2.23 -2.85 24.59
CA PHE A 174 -3.20 -2.87 25.68
C PHE A 174 -3.84 -4.25 25.82
N ASN A 175 -3.37 -5.01 26.81
CA ASN A 175 -3.91 -6.31 27.17
C ASN A 175 -5.17 -6.24 28.04
N GLN A 176 -5.74 -5.04 28.26
CA GLN A 176 -6.92 -4.83 29.11
C GLN A 176 -6.81 -5.50 30.50
N GLY A 177 -5.59 -5.66 31.02
CA GLY A 177 -5.32 -6.33 32.29
C GLY A 177 -5.29 -7.87 32.25
N ILE A 178 -5.41 -8.50 31.08
CA ILE A 178 -5.42 -9.96 30.95
C ILE A 178 -3.99 -10.47 30.74
N LEU A 179 -3.48 -11.20 31.73
CA LEU A 179 -2.13 -11.76 31.77
C LEU A 179 -2.09 -13.26 31.44
N GLY A 180 -3.15 -13.78 30.81
CA GLY A 180 -3.22 -15.18 30.41
C GLY A 180 -2.20 -15.53 29.32
N PRO A 181 -1.57 -16.72 29.36
CA PRO A 181 -0.70 -17.15 28.27
C PRO A 181 -1.50 -17.20 26.96
N TYR A 182 -0.87 -16.78 25.85
CA TYR A 182 -1.48 -16.69 24.51
C TYR A 182 -2.68 -15.74 24.38
N TYR A 183 -2.93 -14.86 25.35
CA TYR A 183 -4.01 -13.87 25.25
C TYR A 183 -3.78 -12.87 24.11
N GLN A 184 -2.51 -12.51 23.87
CA GLN A 184 -2.11 -11.59 22.82
C GLN A 184 -1.25 -12.29 21.78
N SER A 185 -1.63 -12.15 20.51
CA SER A 185 -0.78 -12.55 19.39
C SER A 185 0.49 -11.68 19.32
N PRO A 186 1.59 -12.19 18.74
CA PRO A 186 2.76 -11.37 18.45
C PRO A 186 2.36 -10.12 17.67
N LEU A 187 2.83 -8.97 18.14
CA LEU A 187 2.59 -7.67 17.52
C LEU A 187 3.87 -7.23 16.81
N ASN A 188 3.70 -6.64 15.63
CA ASN A 188 4.85 -6.14 14.89
C ASN A 188 5.36 -4.86 15.56
N CYS A 189 6.67 -4.84 15.83
CA CYS A 189 7.44 -3.68 16.24
C CYS A 189 8.25 -3.08 15.08
N TRP A 190 7.91 -3.42 13.85
CA TRP A 190 8.70 -3.09 12.66
C TRP A 190 7.80 -2.66 11.50
N GLU A 191 8.37 -1.92 10.55
CA GLU A 191 7.72 -1.50 9.31
C GLU A 191 8.58 -1.82 8.09
N HIS A 192 7.94 -1.88 6.92
CA HIS A 192 8.63 -2.03 5.65
C HIS A 192 9.04 -0.67 5.12
N ILE A 193 10.28 -0.52 4.67
CA ILE A 193 10.69 0.56 3.78
C ILE A 193 11.08 -0.07 2.44
N PHE A 194 10.17 -0.01 1.48
CA PHE A 194 10.44 -0.50 0.13
C PHE A 194 11.41 0.42 -0.59
N ILE A 195 12.40 -0.18 -1.23
CA ILE A 195 13.35 0.50 -2.12
C ILE A 195 12.87 0.26 -3.55
N LEU A 196 12.53 1.33 -4.24
CA LEU A 196 11.97 1.31 -5.58
C LEU A 196 12.81 2.22 -6.48
N SER A 197 12.91 1.92 -7.78
CA SER A 197 13.58 2.80 -8.75
C SER A 197 12.76 2.98 -10.02
N LYS A 198 12.92 4.14 -10.66
CA LYS A 198 12.43 4.36 -12.02
C LYS A 198 13.36 3.66 -13.00
N LYS A 199 12.80 2.75 -13.79
CA LYS A 199 13.54 1.82 -14.64
C LYS A 199 14.29 2.56 -15.75
N ASN A 200 15.62 2.43 -15.78
CA ASN A 200 16.42 2.73 -16.96
C ASN A 200 16.24 1.59 -17.96
N PHE A 201 15.80 1.89 -19.18
CA PHE A 201 15.99 0.98 -20.32
C PHE A 201 17.23 1.42 -21.09
#